data_AF-A0A8H7W2M0-F1
#
_entry.id   AF-A0A8H7W2M0-F1
#
_cell.length_a   1.000
_cell.length_b   1.000
_cell.length_c   1.000
_cell.angle_alpha   90.00
_cell.angle_beta   90.00
_cell.angle_gamma   90.00
#
_symmetry.space_group_name_H-M   'P 1'
#
loop_
_entity.id
_entity.type
_entity.pdbx_description
1 polymer ?
#
loop_
_entity_poly.entity_id
_entity_poly.type
_entity_poly.pdbx_seq_one_letter_code
_entity_poly.pdbx_strand_id
1 'polypeptide(L)'
;MSVCNMPLSIKDDLLPYHELSNYTLQHHDSFSSFESSSQRKIQVGDQETRLKQLYNQIEQLSLSNARLVRANRTIKLDCDKIIQEKTTELKQALKMSVEQNIRLQRSNRLLKDDYQIQSEELNNIKTEQIRKMKQVGPEYEYLVQVIHLLYKQLAGKSNCKETCCFTDKPTKIEHTCRPIVKSHIQAGSMATHLEQENNQLRDGMDILMNDRDALYQLLKDKEEDNQTLKHELQVKDDIVKQLENDFEKMELEVTDLQKDWCYNNNRSPDSTFSELHSFPSVPITNN
;
A
#
# COMPACT_ATOMS: atom_id res chain seq x y z
N MET A 1 -7.78 -6.20 -31.77
CA MET A 1 -7.13 -5.44 -30.68
C MET A 1 -6.05 -6.34 -30.09
N SER A 2 -4.79 -5.95 -30.25
CA SER A 2 -3.61 -6.76 -29.89
C SER A 2 -3.52 -6.98 -28.38
N VAL A 3 -3.33 -8.24 -28.00
CA VAL A 3 -3.06 -8.67 -26.64
C VAL A 3 -1.56 -8.56 -26.40
N CYS A 4 -1.14 -7.59 -25.57
CA CYS A 4 0.25 -7.50 -25.13
C CYS A 4 0.49 -8.52 -24.01
N ASN A 5 0.99 -9.70 -24.38
CA ASN A 5 1.64 -10.62 -23.45
C ASN A 5 3.03 -10.07 -23.10
N MET A 6 3.25 -9.70 -21.85
CA MET A 6 4.59 -9.47 -21.31
C MET A 6 5.02 -10.72 -20.53
N PRO A 7 6.06 -11.46 -20.96
CA PRO A 7 6.66 -12.49 -20.11
C PRO A 7 7.62 -11.82 -19.13
N LEU A 8 7.28 -11.86 -17.83
CA LEU A 8 8.24 -11.57 -16.76
C LEU A 8 9.22 -12.75 -16.66
N SER A 9 10.29 -12.69 -17.44
CA SER A 9 11.47 -13.54 -17.27
C SER A 9 12.30 -12.96 -16.13
N ILE A 10 12.14 -13.52 -14.94
CA ILE A 10 13.08 -13.33 -13.84
C ILE A 10 14.29 -14.20 -14.17
N LYS A 11 15.36 -13.58 -14.68
CA LYS A 11 16.67 -14.22 -14.71
C LYS A 11 17.27 -14.09 -13.32
N ASP A 12 17.46 -15.23 -12.68
CA ASP A 12 18.27 -15.39 -11.47
C ASP A 12 19.74 -15.12 -11.81
N ASP A 13 20.17 -13.86 -11.72
CA ASP A 13 21.60 -13.50 -11.68
C ASP A 13 22.05 -13.42 -10.21
N LEU A 14 22.13 -14.58 -9.56
CA LEU A 14 22.87 -14.75 -8.31
C LEU A 14 24.35 -14.99 -8.66
N LEU A 15 25.12 -13.91 -8.77
CA LEU A 15 26.58 -13.99 -8.75
C LEU A 15 27.07 -14.18 -7.30
N PRO A 16 27.93 -15.17 -7.02
CA PRO A 16 28.52 -15.35 -5.70
C PRO A 16 29.52 -14.23 -5.40
N TYR A 17 29.24 -13.43 -4.37
CA TYR A 17 30.25 -12.56 -3.75
C TYR A 17 31.26 -13.43 -2.99
N HIS A 18 32.27 -13.93 -3.72
CA HIS A 18 33.39 -14.65 -3.13
C HIS A 18 34.70 -14.23 -3.80
N GLU A 19 34.98 -12.92 -3.90
CA GLU A 19 36.23 -12.46 -4.50
C GLU A 19 36.67 -11.07 -3.99
N LEU A 20 36.92 -10.94 -2.68
CA LEU A 20 37.67 -9.80 -2.11
C LEU A 20 38.64 -10.26 -1.01
N SER A 21 39.41 -11.30 -1.29
CA SER A 21 40.57 -11.71 -0.48
C SER A 21 41.82 -11.81 -1.36
N ASN A 22 42.20 -10.70 -1.98
CA ASN A 22 43.50 -10.55 -2.65
C ASN A 22 44.27 -9.38 -2.01
N TYR A 23 44.88 -9.63 -0.85
CA TYR A 23 46.10 -8.93 -0.47
C TYR A 23 47.27 -9.89 -0.67
N THR A 24 47.88 -9.72 -1.83
CA THR A 24 49.16 -10.30 -2.25
C THR A 24 50.23 -9.93 -1.23
N LEU A 25 50.73 -10.91 -0.47
CA LEU A 25 52.05 -10.84 0.16
C LEU A 25 53.09 -10.97 -0.95
N GLN A 26 53.45 -9.85 -1.58
CA GLN A 26 54.65 -9.77 -2.40
C GLN A 26 55.87 -9.87 -1.48
N HIS A 27 56.50 -11.04 -1.49
CA HIS A 27 57.89 -11.21 -1.08
C HIS A 27 58.76 -10.29 -1.93
N HIS A 28 59.15 -9.14 -1.37
CA HIS A 28 60.26 -8.35 -1.89
C HIS A 28 61.56 -8.98 -1.39
N ASP A 29 62.13 -9.86 -2.20
CA ASP A 29 63.56 -10.12 -2.17
C ASP A 29 64.29 -8.86 -2.64
N SER A 30 65.04 -8.24 -1.73
CA SER A 30 65.98 -7.17 -2.05
C SER A 30 67.21 -7.33 -1.17
N PHE A 31 67.97 -8.38 -1.45
CA PHE A 31 69.39 -8.44 -1.14
C PHE A 31 70.16 -7.76 -2.28
N SER A 32 70.50 -6.49 -2.09
CA SER A 32 71.56 -5.82 -2.84
C SER A 32 72.61 -5.32 -1.86
N SER A 33 73.83 -5.80 -2.07
CA SER A 33 75.06 -5.61 -1.30
C SER A 33 75.36 -4.16 -0.92
N PHE A 34 75.88 -3.98 0.30
CA PHE A 34 76.92 -2.99 0.56
C PHE A 34 77.94 -3.55 1.57
N GLU A 35 79.17 -3.73 1.10
CA GLU A 35 80.33 -4.05 1.92
C GLU A 35 80.83 -2.81 2.69
N SER A 36 81.25 -3.10 3.92
CA SER A 36 82.33 -2.47 4.68
C SER A 36 82.37 -0.94 4.79
N SER A 37 82.15 -0.43 6.00
CA SER A 37 83.20 0.31 6.72
C SER A 37 82.76 0.74 8.13
N SER A 38 83.71 0.69 9.04
CA SER A 38 83.70 1.25 10.40
C SER A 38 83.01 0.41 11.49
N GLN A 39 83.84 -0.44 12.12
CA GLN A 39 83.74 -0.73 13.54
C GLN A 39 83.59 0.56 14.34
N ARG A 40 82.37 0.99 14.60
CA ARG A 40 82.03 1.66 15.85
C ARG A 40 81.48 0.56 16.76
N LYS A 41 82.17 0.26 17.86
CA LYS A 41 81.58 -0.46 18.99
C LYS A 41 80.39 0.36 19.46
N ILE A 42 79.22 0.08 18.91
CA ILE A 42 77.95 0.55 19.45
C ILE A 42 77.87 -0.09 20.83
N GLN A 43 77.70 0.75 21.85
CA GLN A 43 77.55 0.33 23.23
C GLN A 43 76.46 -0.76 23.27
N VAL A 44 76.79 -1.94 23.78
CA VAL A 44 75.90 -3.11 23.84
C VAL A 44 74.55 -2.75 24.52
N GLY A 45 74.55 -1.77 25.43
CA GLY A 45 73.34 -1.22 26.05
C GLY A 45 72.39 -0.45 25.11
N ASP A 46 72.88 0.15 24.03
CA ASP A 46 72.05 0.91 23.06
C ASP A 46 71.29 -0.02 22.10
N GLN A 47 71.87 -1.18 21.79
CA GLN A 47 71.18 -2.22 21.01
C GLN A 47 70.14 -2.96 21.85
N GLU A 48 70.43 -3.21 23.13
CA GLU A 48 69.50 -3.88 24.03
C GLU A 48 68.28 -3.02 24.36
N THR A 49 68.48 -1.71 24.58
CA THR A 49 67.38 -0.75 24.75
C THR A 49 66.54 -0.62 23.49
N ARG A 50 67.16 -0.59 22.30
CA ARG A 50 66.44 -0.61 21.01
C ARG A 50 65.63 -1.90 20.81
N LEU A 51 66.17 -3.05 21.17
CA LEU A 51 65.45 -4.33 21.14
C LEU A 51 64.24 -4.30 22.08
N LYS A 52 64.41 -3.83 23.33
CA LYS A 52 63.30 -3.65 24.28
C LYS A 52 62.22 -2.70 23.75
N GLN A 53 62.61 -1.60 23.10
CA GLN A 53 61.66 -0.69 22.44
C GLN A 53 60.89 -1.37 21.30
N LEU A 54 61.57 -2.16 20.46
CA LEU A 54 60.91 -2.91 19.39
C LEU A 54 59.95 -3.97 19.93
N TYR A 55 60.32 -4.70 20.99
CA TYR A 55 59.41 -5.65 21.65
C TYR A 55 58.17 -4.95 22.22
N ASN A 56 58.34 -3.79 22.86
CA ASN A 56 57.21 -3.01 23.36
C ASN A 56 56.31 -2.51 22.21
N GLN A 57 56.88 -2.10 21.07
CA GLN A 57 56.10 -1.71 19.89
C GLN A 57 55.34 -2.88 19.30
N ILE A 58 55.97 -4.07 19.21
CA ILE A 58 55.32 -5.29 18.77
C ILE A 58 54.15 -5.64 19.69
N GLU A 59 54.34 -5.59 21.01
CA GLU A 59 53.28 -5.87 21.98
C GLU A 59 52.11 -4.88 21.88
N GLN A 60 52.41 -3.58 21.75
CA GLN A 60 51.39 -2.55 21.54
C GLN A 60 50.61 -2.77 20.24
N LEU A 61 51.30 -3.09 19.13
CA LEU A 61 50.66 -3.41 17.86
C LEU A 61 49.82 -4.68 17.94
N SER A 62 50.29 -5.72 18.64
CA SER A 62 49.54 -6.95 18.87
C SER A 62 48.26 -6.70 19.67
N LEU A 63 48.32 -5.90 20.73
CA LEU A 63 47.14 -5.51 21.51
C LEU A 63 46.17 -4.66 20.68
N SER A 64 46.68 -3.72 19.88
CA SER A 64 45.86 -2.90 18.98
C SER A 64 45.15 -3.76 17.93
N ASN A 65 45.86 -4.68 17.29
CA ASN A 65 45.27 -5.62 16.33
C ASN A 65 44.21 -6.50 17.00
N ALA A 66 44.46 -7.01 18.21
CA ALA A 66 43.46 -7.79 18.93
C ALA A 66 42.19 -6.98 19.23
N ARG A 67 42.31 -5.68 19.53
CA ARG A 67 41.16 -4.77 19.71
C ARG A 67 40.43 -4.53 18.39
N LEU A 68 41.15 -4.28 17.30
CA LEU A 68 40.57 -4.10 15.97
C LEU A 68 39.83 -5.36 15.49
N VAL A 69 40.38 -6.55 15.69
CA VAL A 69 39.73 -7.81 15.34
C VAL A 69 38.42 -7.99 16.11
N ARG A 70 38.39 -7.65 17.41
CA ARG A 70 37.15 -7.67 18.20
C ARG A 70 36.14 -6.65 17.68
N ALA A 71 36.57 -5.41 17.44
CA ALA A 71 35.70 -4.36 16.91
C ALA A 71 35.11 -4.73 15.55
N ASN A 72 35.92 -5.25 14.63
CA ASN A 72 35.47 -5.72 13.32
C ASN A 72 34.49 -6.90 13.44
N ARG A 73 34.70 -7.81 14.39
CA ARG A 73 33.75 -8.89 14.66
C ARG A 73 32.41 -8.34 15.14
N THR A 74 32.42 -7.38 16.06
CA THR A 74 31.19 -6.73 16.56
C THR A 74 30.46 -6.02 15.42
N ILE A 75 31.16 -5.18 14.65
CA ILE A 75 30.57 -4.47 13.50
C ILE A 75 29.98 -5.46 12.50
N LYS A 76 30.66 -6.57 12.22
CA LYS A 76 30.13 -7.60 11.31
C LYS A 76 28.82 -8.19 11.83
N LEU A 77 28.76 -8.56 13.11
CA LEU A 77 27.54 -9.09 13.72
C LEU A 77 26.39 -8.08 13.70
N ASP A 78 26.68 -6.80 13.96
CA ASP A 78 25.68 -5.72 13.91
C ASP A 78 25.18 -5.49 12.48
N CYS A 79 26.07 -5.47 11.49
CA CYS A 79 25.71 -5.40 10.08
C CYS A 79 24.86 -6.59 9.64
N ASP A 80 25.25 -7.82 10.01
CA ASP A 80 24.51 -9.04 9.67
C ASP A 80 23.11 -9.00 10.29
N LYS A 81 22.98 -8.52 11.55
CA LYS A 81 21.69 -8.34 12.23
C LYS A 81 20.81 -7.31 11.51
N ILE A 82 21.35 -6.13 11.18
CA ILE A 82 20.60 -5.09 10.46
C ILE A 82 20.13 -5.60 9.08
N ILE A 83 21.01 -6.30 8.36
CA ILE A 83 20.66 -6.91 7.06
C ILE A 83 19.53 -7.92 7.24
N GLN A 84 19.59 -8.76 8.26
CA GLN A 84 18.55 -9.74 8.55
C GLN A 84 17.21 -9.06 8.86
N GLU A 85 17.19 -8.07 9.75
CA GLU A 85 15.99 -7.30 10.11
C GLU A 85 15.35 -6.64 8.89
N LYS A 86 16.15 -5.91 8.10
CA LYS A 86 15.66 -5.25 6.87
C LYS A 86 15.17 -6.25 5.84
N THR A 87 15.86 -7.38 5.71
CA THR A 87 15.43 -8.44 4.79
C THR A 87 14.11 -9.05 5.22
N THR A 88 13.89 -9.26 6.52
CA THR A 88 12.62 -9.79 7.03
C THR A 88 11.47 -8.80 6.87
N GLU A 89 11.71 -7.51 7.14
CA GLU A 89 10.74 -6.44 6.94
C GLU A 89 10.30 -6.37 5.46
N LEU A 90 11.26 -6.37 4.54
CA LEU A 90 11.00 -6.34 3.10
C LEU A 90 10.25 -7.58 2.62
N LYS A 91 10.61 -8.78 3.11
CA LYS A 91 9.88 -10.01 2.80
C LYS A 91 8.44 -9.96 3.27
N GLN A 92 8.18 -9.41 4.46
CA GLN A 92 6.82 -9.25 4.97
C GLN A 92 6.03 -8.23 4.15
N ALA A 93 6.62 -7.08 3.82
CA ALA A 93 5.99 -6.07 2.97
C ALA A 93 5.65 -6.63 1.57
N LEU A 94 6.58 -7.37 0.96
CA LEU A 94 6.35 -8.03 -0.31
C LEU A 94 5.20 -9.04 -0.23
N LYS A 95 5.17 -9.88 0.80
CA LYS A 95 4.07 -10.84 1.03
C LYS A 95 2.72 -10.14 1.11
N MET A 96 2.61 -9.08 1.92
CA MET A 96 1.37 -8.30 2.04
C MET A 96 0.96 -7.67 0.71
N SER A 97 1.91 -7.10 -0.03
CA SER A 97 1.64 -6.50 -1.34
C SER A 97 1.17 -7.53 -2.37
N VAL A 98 1.74 -8.74 -2.37
CA VAL A 98 1.31 -9.83 -3.26
C VAL A 98 -0.10 -10.29 -2.89
N GLU A 99 -0.40 -10.47 -1.60
CA GLU A 99 -1.75 -10.82 -1.15
C GLU A 99 -2.80 -9.78 -1.55
N GLN A 100 -2.49 -8.49 -1.38
CA GLN A 100 -3.36 -7.40 -1.83
C GLN A 100 -3.55 -7.42 -3.35
N ASN A 101 -2.48 -7.63 -4.13
CA ASN A 101 -2.56 -7.71 -5.58
C ASN A 101 -3.45 -8.87 -6.02
N ILE A 102 -3.33 -10.04 -5.39
CA ILE A 102 -4.20 -11.20 -5.66
C ILE A 102 -5.66 -10.87 -5.36
N ARG A 103 -5.96 -10.20 -4.23
CA ARG A 103 -7.32 -9.77 -3.89
C ARG A 103 -7.88 -8.81 -4.94
N LEU A 104 -7.09 -7.83 -5.37
CA LEU A 104 -7.48 -6.87 -6.41
C LEU A 104 -7.72 -7.57 -7.76
N GLN A 105 -6.84 -8.48 -8.16
CA GLN A 105 -7.02 -9.25 -9.40
C GLN A 105 -8.31 -10.06 -9.37
N ARG A 106 -8.64 -10.69 -8.24
CA ARG A 106 -9.91 -11.43 -8.08
C ARG A 106 -11.10 -10.49 -8.16
N SER A 107 -11.06 -9.35 -7.46
CA SER A 107 -12.12 -8.33 -7.50
C SER A 107 -12.35 -7.78 -8.91
N ASN A 108 -11.27 -7.51 -9.65
CA ASN A 108 -11.37 -7.02 -11.02
C ASN A 108 -11.98 -8.04 -11.98
N ARG A 109 -11.73 -9.35 -11.76
CA ARG A 109 -12.38 -10.40 -12.55
C ARG A 109 -13.89 -10.42 -12.29
N LEU A 110 -14.30 -10.41 -11.03
CA LEU A 110 -15.72 -10.36 -10.67
C LEU A 110 -16.41 -9.12 -11.26
N LEU A 111 -15.81 -7.94 -11.11
CA LEU A 111 -16.37 -6.71 -11.65
C LEU A 111 -16.49 -6.74 -13.18
N LYS A 112 -15.53 -7.37 -13.86
CA LYS A 112 -15.57 -7.55 -15.31
C LYS A 112 -16.69 -8.50 -15.72
N ASP A 113 -16.89 -9.57 -14.99
CA ASP A 113 -17.98 -10.53 -15.23
C ASP A 113 -19.35 -9.86 -15.01
N ASP A 114 -19.51 -9.10 -13.91
CA ASP A 114 -20.72 -8.31 -13.62
C ASP A 114 -21.02 -7.29 -14.72
N TYR A 115 -19.99 -6.56 -15.17
CA TYR A 115 -20.10 -5.61 -16.27
C TYR A 115 -20.56 -6.30 -17.56
N GLN A 116 -20.02 -7.48 -17.86
CA GLN A 116 -20.41 -8.24 -19.04
C GLN A 116 -21.86 -8.69 -18.96
N ILE A 117 -22.29 -9.23 -17.82
CA ILE A 117 -23.69 -9.64 -17.58
C ILE A 117 -24.63 -8.45 -17.77
N GLN A 118 -24.35 -7.31 -17.13
CA GLN A 118 -25.18 -6.11 -17.28
C GLN A 118 -25.20 -5.60 -18.73
N SER A 119 -24.08 -5.65 -19.43
CA SER A 119 -24.03 -5.28 -20.85
C SER A 119 -24.87 -6.21 -21.72
N GLU A 120 -24.87 -7.51 -21.43
CA GLU A 120 -25.70 -8.50 -22.13
C GLU A 120 -27.19 -8.29 -21.82
N GLU A 121 -27.56 -8.07 -20.55
CA GLU A 121 -28.92 -7.74 -20.13
C GLU A 121 -29.44 -6.47 -20.82
N LEU A 122 -28.63 -5.42 -20.86
CA LEU A 122 -29.00 -4.16 -21.51
C LEU A 122 -29.20 -4.36 -23.02
N ASN A 123 -28.35 -5.16 -23.67
CA ASN A 123 -28.53 -5.52 -25.07
C ASN A 123 -29.78 -6.40 -25.28
N ASN A 124 -30.08 -7.32 -24.37
CA ASN A 124 -31.29 -8.12 -24.40
C ASN A 124 -32.55 -7.26 -24.24
N ILE A 125 -32.53 -6.28 -23.34
CA ILE A 125 -33.63 -5.32 -23.16
C ILE A 125 -33.82 -4.49 -24.44
N LYS A 126 -32.73 -3.96 -25.01
CA LYS A 126 -32.78 -3.21 -26.28
C LYS A 126 -33.36 -4.04 -27.42
N THR A 127 -32.90 -5.28 -27.58
CA THR A 127 -33.40 -6.18 -28.63
C THR A 127 -34.84 -6.58 -28.41
N GLU A 128 -35.25 -6.84 -27.16
CA GLU A 128 -36.63 -7.14 -26.81
C GLU A 128 -37.55 -5.93 -27.02
N GLN A 129 -37.07 -4.72 -26.71
CA GLN A 129 -37.78 -3.48 -27.03
C GLN A 129 -38.01 -3.37 -28.54
N ILE A 130 -36.95 -3.54 -29.36
CA ILE A 130 -37.06 -3.54 -30.82
C ILE A 130 -38.05 -4.61 -31.30
N ARG A 131 -38.05 -5.81 -30.71
CA ARG A 131 -39.00 -6.89 -31.06
C ARG A 131 -40.45 -6.54 -30.70
N LYS A 132 -40.65 -5.90 -29.54
CA LYS A 132 -41.99 -5.46 -29.07
C LYS A 132 -42.51 -4.22 -29.79
N MET A 133 -41.65 -3.48 -30.48
CA MET A 133 -42.08 -2.33 -31.29
C MET A 133 -42.98 -2.81 -32.43
N LYS A 134 -44.29 -2.58 -32.28
CA LYS A 134 -45.29 -2.83 -33.32
C LYS A 134 -45.12 -1.91 -34.53
N GLN A 135 -44.43 -0.79 -34.34
CA GLN A 135 -44.18 0.22 -35.36
C GLN A 135 -42.75 0.70 -35.22
N VAL A 136 -42.04 0.70 -36.34
CA VAL A 136 -40.68 1.22 -36.49
C VAL A 136 -40.73 2.74 -36.50
N GLY A 137 -39.70 3.39 -35.94
CA GLY A 137 -39.69 4.84 -35.77
C GLY A 137 -39.90 5.64 -37.07
N PRO A 138 -40.30 6.91 -36.96
CA PRO A 138 -40.60 7.77 -38.10
C PRO A 138 -39.45 7.86 -39.12
N GLU A 139 -38.20 7.75 -38.66
CA GLU A 139 -36.99 7.74 -39.48
C GLU A 139 -36.86 6.47 -40.33
N TYR A 140 -37.21 5.30 -39.76
CA TYR A 140 -37.20 4.05 -40.49
C TYR A 140 -38.36 4.00 -41.51
N GLU A 141 -39.56 4.47 -41.14
CA GLU A 141 -40.67 4.62 -42.09
C GLU A 141 -40.28 5.52 -43.26
N TYR A 142 -39.61 6.64 -43.00
CA TYR A 142 -39.09 7.53 -44.03
C TYR A 142 -38.09 6.82 -44.95
N LEU A 143 -37.11 6.09 -44.39
CA LEU A 143 -36.13 5.35 -45.17
C LEU A 143 -36.78 4.30 -46.07
N VAL A 144 -37.74 3.53 -45.55
CA VAL A 144 -38.49 2.55 -46.34
C VAL A 144 -39.25 3.24 -47.48
N GLN A 145 -39.92 4.37 -47.21
CA GLN A 145 -40.64 5.15 -48.22
C GLN A 145 -39.69 5.66 -49.33
N VAL A 146 -38.49 6.12 -48.97
CA VAL A 146 -37.47 6.58 -49.92
C VAL A 146 -36.90 5.42 -50.74
N ILE A 147 -36.55 4.30 -50.12
CA ILE A 147 -36.05 3.11 -50.82
C ILE A 147 -37.09 2.60 -51.81
N HIS A 148 -38.36 2.53 -51.41
CA HIS A 148 -39.45 2.08 -52.27
C HIS A 148 -39.63 2.99 -53.49
N LEU A 149 -39.45 4.31 -53.33
CA LEU A 149 -39.44 5.26 -54.44
C LEU A 149 -38.26 5.00 -55.39
N LEU A 150 -37.05 4.83 -54.85
CA LEU A 150 -35.85 4.58 -55.64
C LEU A 150 -35.99 3.29 -56.48
N TYR A 151 -36.54 2.22 -55.90
CA TYR A 151 -36.87 0.99 -56.65
C TYR A 151 -37.90 1.24 -57.77
N LYS A 152 -38.94 2.04 -57.53
CA LYS A 152 -39.93 2.40 -58.57
C LYS A 152 -39.31 3.26 -59.69
N GLN A 153 -38.40 4.16 -59.36
CA GLN A 153 -37.66 4.97 -60.34
C GLN A 153 -36.73 4.10 -61.21
N LEU A 154 -35.99 3.18 -60.59
CA LEU A 154 -35.15 2.21 -61.31
C LEU A 154 -35.96 1.30 -62.22
N ALA A 155 -37.20 0.94 -61.83
CA ALA A 155 -38.12 0.17 -62.65
C ALA A 155 -38.84 0.98 -63.76
N GLY A 156 -38.49 2.25 -63.96
CA GLY A 156 -39.08 3.12 -64.99
C GLY A 156 -40.51 3.60 -64.70
N LYS A 157 -40.99 3.42 -63.46
CA LYS A 157 -42.36 3.78 -63.01
C LYS A 157 -42.36 5.07 -62.18
N SER A 158 -41.61 6.08 -62.61
CA SER A 158 -41.42 7.35 -61.87
C SER A 158 -42.62 8.29 -61.87
N ASN A 159 -43.66 8.00 -62.65
CA ASN A 159 -44.72 8.96 -62.95
C ASN A 159 -45.98 8.61 -62.16
N CYS A 160 -46.28 9.37 -61.11
CA CYS A 160 -47.48 9.20 -60.30
C CYS A 160 -48.68 9.80 -61.07
N LYS A 161 -49.24 9.07 -62.04
CA LYS A 161 -50.33 9.55 -62.91
C LYS A 161 -51.72 9.45 -62.26
N GLU A 162 -51.98 8.36 -61.55
CA GLU A 162 -53.30 8.07 -60.95
C GLU A 162 -53.21 7.82 -59.43
N THR A 163 -52.06 7.39 -58.94
CA THR A 163 -51.83 7.04 -57.53
C THR A 163 -50.48 7.59 -57.03
N CYS A 164 -50.46 8.08 -55.78
CA CYS A 164 -49.31 8.74 -55.17
C CYS A 164 -48.22 7.71 -54.85
N CYS A 165 -46.98 8.00 -55.24
CA CYS A 165 -45.88 7.05 -55.16
C CYS A 165 -45.46 6.64 -53.73
N PHE A 166 -45.92 7.37 -52.70
CA PHE A 166 -45.62 7.11 -51.28
C PHE A 166 -46.80 6.57 -50.45
N THR A 167 -48.04 6.87 -50.84
CA THR A 167 -49.22 6.54 -50.04
C THR A 167 -50.19 5.60 -50.75
N ASP A 168 -49.92 5.24 -52.02
CA ASP A 168 -50.79 4.44 -52.91
C ASP A 168 -52.26 4.93 -52.96
N LYS A 169 -52.47 6.22 -52.65
CA LYS A 169 -53.77 6.89 -52.66
C LYS A 169 -54.00 7.56 -54.02
N PRO A 170 -55.26 7.64 -54.50
CA PRO A 170 -55.57 8.29 -55.77
C PRO A 170 -55.21 9.77 -55.75
N THR A 171 -54.59 10.25 -56.83
CA THR A 171 -54.01 11.59 -56.93
C THR A 171 -54.98 12.57 -57.55
N LYS A 172 -55.20 13.72 -56.90
CA LYS A 172 -55.87 14.88 -57.53
C LYS A 172 -54.83 15.72 -58.31
N ILE A 173 -55.33 16.53 -59.25
CA ILE A 173 -54.69 16.98 -60.51
C ILE A 173 -53.31 17.66 -60.40
N GLU A 174 -52.84 18.10 -59.24
CA GLU A 174 -51.42 18.42 -59.02
C GLU A 174 -51.05 17.99 -57.59
N HIS A 175 -50.21 16.97 -57.45
CA HIS A 175 -49.71 16.57 -56.13
C HIS A 175 -48.18 16.50 -56.14
N THR A 176 -47.56 17.09 -55.13
CA THR A 176 -46.13 16.93 -54.85
C THR A 176 -45.96 15.69 -53.98
N CYS A 177 -45.36 14.65 -54.51
CA CYS A 177 -45.05 13.44 -53.77
C CYS A 177 -44.06 13.77 -52.65
N ARG A 178 -44.54 13.80 -51.40
CA ARG A 178 -43.69 13.91 -50.21
C ARG A 178 -43.94 12.71 -49.30
N PRO A 179 -42.88 12.13 -48.69
CA PRO A 179 -43.03 11.15 -47.63
C PRO A 179 -43.90 11.72 -46.50
N ILE A 180 -44.97 11.02 -46.14
CA ILE A 180 -45.79 11.36 -44.99
C ILE A 180 -45.46 10.33 -43.91
N VAL A 181 -44.75 10.80 -42.89
CA VAL A 181 -44.45 10.01 -41.71
C VAL A 181 -45.56 10.27 -40.70
N LYS A 182 -46.31 9.23 -40.35
CA LYS A 182 -47.42 9.38 -39.38
C LYS A 182 -46.86 9.09 -38.00
N SER A 183 -46.66 10.12 -37.18
CA SER A 183 -46.36 9.93 -35.76
C SER A 183 -47.56 9.25 -35.08
N HIS A 184 -47.49 7.93 -34.90
CA HIS A 184 -48.49 7.12 -34.20
C HIS A 184 -48.31 7.12 -32.68
N ILE A 185 -47.67 8.16 -32.13
CA ILE A 185 -47.67 8.37 -30.70
C ILE A 185 -49.10 8.77 -30.35
N GLN A 186 -49.84 7.84 -29.76
CA GLN A 186 -51.15 8.10 -29.17
C GLN A 186 -50.88 9.05 -27.99
N ALA A 187 -50.89 10.35 -28.28
CA ALA A 187 -50.31 11.39 -27.43
C ALA A 187 -50.84 11.35 -25.99
N GLY A 188 -52.07 10.88 -25.78
CA GLY A 188 -52.66 10.72 -24.45
C GLY A 188 -52.02 9.60 -23.62
N SER A 189 -51.90 8.39 -24.17
CA SER A 189 -51.43 7.21 -23.41
C SER A 189 -49.95 7.31 -23.03
N MET A 190 -49.11 7.76 -23.97
CA MET A 190 -47.69 7.92 -23.71
C MET A 190 -47.40 9.11 -22.79
N ALA A 191 -48.15 10.21 -22.90
CA ALA A 191 -48.01 11.34 -21.98
C ALA A 191 -48.34 10.92 -20.53
N THR A 192 -49.44 10.17 -20.32
CA THR A 192 -49.78 9.69 -18.97
C THR A 192 -48.75 8.72 -18.40
N HIS A 193 -48.14 7.88 -19.24
CA HIS A 193 -47.09 6.97 -18.80
C HIS A 193 -45.81 7.72 -18.40
N LEU A 194 -45.39 8.69 -19.20
CA LEU A 194 -44.23 9.54 -18.90
C LEU A 194 -44.46 10.44 -17.68
N GLU A 195 -45.69 10.88 -17.45
CA GLU A 195 -46.08 11.64 -16.26
C GLU A 195 -46.00 10.77 -15.00
N GLN A 196 -46.49 9.52 -15.08
CA GLN A 196 -46.36 8.56 -13.99
C GLN A 196 -44.89 8.21 -13.68
N GLU A 197 -44.07 7.98 -14.70
CA GLU A 197 -42.64 7.72 -14.55
C GLU A 197 -41.91 8.93 -13.95
N ASN A 198 -42.23 10.15 -14.38
CA ASN A 198 -41.69 11.37 -13.77
C ASN A 198 -42.05 11.50 -12.28
N ASN A 199 -43.28 11.16 -11.91
CA ASN A 199 -43.69 11.18 -10.51
C ASN A 199 -42.93 10.13 -9.68
N GLN A 200 -42.78 8.90 -10.21
CA GLN A 200 -41.98 7.87 -9.55
C GLN A 200 -40.51 8.26 -9.39
N LEU A 201 -39.93 8.91 -10.40
CA LEU A 201 -38.55 9.41 -10.33
C LEU A 201 -38.40 10.54 -9.32
N ARG A 202 -39.40 11.42 -9.18
CA ARG A 202 -39.42 12.47 -8.15
C ARG A 202 -39.51 11.87 -6.76
N ASP A 203 -40.43 10.93 -6.53
CA ASP A 203 -40.58 10.25 -5.25
C ASP A 203 -39.28 9.50 -4.88
N GLY A 204 -38.67 8.81 -5.84
CA GLY A 204 -37.38 8.14 -5.65
C GLY A 204 -36.25 9.12 -5.31
N MET A 205 -36.24 10.30 -5.93
CA MET A 205 -35.25 11.34 -5.64
C MET A 205 -35.44 11.92 -4.23
N ASP A 206 -36.68 12.13 -3.79
CA ASP A 206 -36.97 12.61 -2.43
C ASP A 206 -36.54 11.59 -1.37
N ILE A 207 -36.77 10.29 -1.61
CA ILE A 207 -36.27 9.21 -0.73
C ILE A 207 -34.74 9.25 -0.66
N LEU A 208 -34.06 9.30 -1.81
CA LEU A 208 -32.60 9.35 -1.85
C LEU A 208 -32.04 10.61 -1.17
N MET A 209 -32.73 11.75 -1.26
CA MET A 209 -32.34 12.97 -0.55
C MET A 209 -32.48 12.80 0.96
N ASN A 210 -33.56 12.19 1.44
CA ASN A 210 -33.75 11.92 2.86
C ASN A 210 -32.70 10.94 3.40
N ASP A 211 -32.40 9.86 2.66
CA ASP A 211 -31.37 8.89 3.03
C ASP A 211 -29.99 9.53 3.07
N ARG A 212 -29.67 10.38 2.08
CA ARG A 212 -28.44 11.16 2.05
C ARG A 212 -28.31 12.03 3.30
N ASP A 213 -29.37 12.73 3.68
CA ASP A 213 -29.34 13.63 4.84
C ASP A 213 -29.22 12.87 6.17
N ALA A 214 -29.88 11.71 6.28
CA ALA A 214 -29.71 10.80 7.41
C ALA A 214 -28.28 10.26 7.51
N LEU A 215 -27.68 9.87 6.38
CA LEU A 215 -26.28 9.42 6.34
C LEU A 215 -25.29 10.53 6.68
N TYR A 216 -25.53 11.76 6.22
CA TYR A 216 -24.71 12.91 6.61
C TYR A 216 -24.76 13.18 8.11
N GLN A 217 -25.94 13.07 8.72
CA GLN A 217 -26.08 13.23 10.16
C GLN A 217 -25.33 12.12 10.91
N LEU A 218 -25.47 10.86 10.50
CA LEU A 218 -24.75 9.74 11.10
C LEU A 218 -23.23 9.90 10.97
N LEU A 219 -22.74 10.36 9.81
CA LEU A 219 -21.32 10.62 9.60
C LEU A 219 -20.81 11.68 10.57
N LYS A 220 -21.59 12.75 10.77
CA LYS A 220 -21.25 13.82 11.71
C LYS A 220 -21.16 13.29 13.14
N ASP A 221 -22.14 12.52 13.59
CA ASP A 221 -22.14 11.93 14.93
C ASP A 221 -20.92 11.01 15.13
N LYS A 222 -20.55 10.23 14.10
CA LYS A 222 -19.37 9.36 14.14
C LYS A 222 -18.04 10.12 14.15
N GLU A 223 -17.98 11.28 13.51
CA GLU A 223 -16.81 12.16 13.56
C GLU A 223 -16.65 12.77 14.96
N GLU A 224 -17.75 13.19 15.61
CA GLU A 224 -17.75 13.68 16.99
C GLU A 224 -17.30 12.59 17.98
N ASP A 225 -17.79 11.35 17.82
CA ASP A 225 -17.33 10.18 18.59
C ASP A 225 -15.80 9.97 18.41
N ASN A 226 -15.31 10.07 17.18
CA ASN A 226 -13.90 9.85 16.86
C ASN A 226 -13.00 10.91 17.51
N GLN A 227 -13.40 12.17 17.44
CA GLN A 227 -12.69 13.28 18.08
C GLN A 227 -12.62 13.10 19.60
N THR A 228 -13.72 12.65 20.20
CA THR A 228 -13.79 12.36 21.64
C THR A 228 -12.83 11.23 22.02
N LEU A 229 -12.85 10.12 21.28
CA LEU A 229 -11.94 8.98 21.52
C LEU A 229 -10.48 9.36 21.33
N LYS A 230 -10.18 10.21 20.34
CA LYS A 230 -8.83 10.71 20.10
C LYS A 230 -8.33 11.56 21.27
N HIS A 231 -9.19 12.40 21.84
CA HIS A 231 -8.85 13.18 23.03
C HIS A 231 -8.64 12.26 24.25
N GLU A 232 -9.50 11.28 24.45
CA GLU A 232 -9.35 10.30 25.54
C GLU A 232 -8.04 9.51 25.42
N LEU A 233 -7.68 9.08 24.21
CA LEU A 233 -6.42 8.38 23.95
C LEU A 233 -5.22 9.27 24.26
N GLN A 234 -5.26 10.54 23.84
CA GLN A 234 -4.21 11.50 24.14
C GLN A 234 -4.02 11.69 25.66
N VAL A 235 -5.11 11.81 26.41
CA VAL A 235 -5.05 11.90 27.88
C VAL A 235 -4.44 10.63 28.49
N LYS A 236 -4.78 9.45 27.96
CA LYS A 236 -4.17 8.19 28.42
C LYS A 236 -2.68 8.13 28.13
N ASP A 237 -2.25 8.56 26.93
CA ASP A 237 -0.83 8.62 26.56
C ASP A 237 -0.06 9.59 27.47
N ASP A 238 -0.64 10.75 27.79
CA ASP A 238 -0.05 11.72 28.72
C ASP A 238 0.10 11.13 30.14
N ILE A 239 -0.89 10.38 30.61
CA ILE A 239 -0.83 9.68 31.90
C ILE A 239 0.26 8.60 31.89
N VAL A 240 0.34 7.78 30.84
CA VAL A 240 1.38 6.74 30.71
C VAL A 240 2.75 7.38 30.73
N LYS A 241 2.97 8.44 29.97
CA LYS A 241 4.23 9.19 29.94
C LYS A 241 4.58 9.77 31.31
N GLN A 242 3.60 10.28 32.05
CA GLN A 242 3.81 10.74 33.41
C GLN A 242 4.26 9.61 34.33
N LEU A 243 3.60 8.44 34.25
CA LEU A 243 3.96 7.26 35.03
C LEU A 243 5.37 6.76 34.68
N GLU A 244 5.74 6.73 33.41
CA GLU A 244 7.10 6.36 32.96
C GLU A 244 8.16 7.27 33.59
N ASN A 245 7.94 8.60 33.57
CA ASN A 245 8.84 9.56 34.21
C ASN A 245 8.90 9.36 35.73
N ASP A 246 7.75 9.11 36.38
CA ASP A 246 7.68 8.88 37.82
C ASP A 246 8.42 7.58 38.21
N PHE A 247 8.32 6.52 37.39
CA PHE A 247 9.07 5.28 37.57
C PHE A 247 10.57 5.50 37.40
N GLU A 248 11.01 6.21 36.37
CA GLU A 248 12.43 6.54 36.15
C GLU A 248 13.01 7.33 37.34
N LYS A 249 12.26 8.33 37.83
CA LYS A 249 12.66 9.10 39.01
C LYS A 249 12.77 8.22 40.25
N MET A 250 11.80 7.34 40.48
CA MET A 250 11.82 6.41 41.61
C MET A 250 13.00 5.43 41.52
N GLU A 251 13.32 4.94 40.32
CA GLU A 251 14.48 4.08 40.10
C GLU A 251 15.80 4.78 40.44
N LEU A 252 15.94 6.06 40.07
CA LEU A 252 17.08 6.89 40.45
C LEU A 252 17.17 7.06 41.98
N GLU A 253 16.06 7.42 42.64
CA GLU A 253 16.01 7.58 44.11
C GLU A 253 16.37 6.27 44.84
N VAL A 254 15.86 5.13 44.38
CA VAL A 254 16.21 3.81 44.93
C VAL A 254 17.69 3.49 44.72
N THR A 255 18.23 3.79 43.53
CA THR A 255 19.64 3.57 43.22
C THR A 255 20.56 4.42 44.11
N ASP A 256 20.21 5.68 44.35
CA ASP A 256 20.97 6.56 45.22
C ASP A 256 20.87 6.14 46.69
N LEU A 257 19.69 5.74 47.17
CA LEU A 257 19.53 5.14 48.50
C LEU A 257 20.35 3.86 48.67
N GLN A 258 20.42 3.00 47.64
CA GLN A 258 21.25 1.80 47.66
C GLN A 258 22.75 2.13 47.72
N LYS A 259 23.21 3.18 47.02
CA LYS A 259 24.58 3.67 47.12
C LYS A 259 24.87 4.18 48.52
N ASP A 260 24.01 5.05 49.07
CA ASP A 260 24.17 5.62 50.41
C ASP A 260 24.19 4.53 51.49
N TRP A 261 23.34 3.51 51.35
CA TRP A 261 23.36 2.32 52.21
C TRP A 261 24.70 1.57 52.12
N CYS A 262 25.20 1.31 50.91
CA CYS A 262 26.50 0.67 50.70
C CYS A 262 27.68 1.51 51.26
N TYR A 263 27.64 2.83 51.12
CA TYR A 263 28.67 3.73 51.64
C TYR A 263 28.65 3.80 53.17
N ASN A 264 27.48 3.80 53.81
CA ASN A 264 27.35 3.78 55.26
C ASN A 264 27.73 2.42 55.87
N ASN A 265 27.45 1.30 55.20
CA ASN A 265 27.88 -0.03 55.66
C ASN A 265 29.40 -0.24 55.59
N ASN A 266 30.11 0.51 54.73
CA ASN A 266 31.57 0.51 54.67
C ASN A 266 32.24 1.41 55.74
N ARG A 267 31.45 2.08 56.60
CA ARG A 267 31.97 2.97 57.66
C ARG A 267 31.79 2.49 59.10
N SER A 268 31.33 1.25 59.32
CA SER A 268 31.51 0.57 60.61
C SER A 268 31.46 -0.95 60.44
N PRO A 269 32.57 -1.69 60.64
CA PRO A 269 32.53 -3.14 60.77
C PRO A 269 32.16 -3.61 62.19
N ASP A 270 31.69 -2.73 63.08
CA ASP A 270 31.25 -3.12 64.43
C ASP A 270 29.89 -2.50 64.75
N SER A 271 28.91 -3.34 65.12
CA SER A 271 27.51 -3.01 65.44
C SER A 271 26.65 -2.75 64.19
N THR A 272 25.67 -3.56 63.78
CA THR A 272 24.62 -4.23 64.55
C THR A 272 24.00 -5.33 63.67
N PHE A 273 24.38 -6.61 63.85
CA PHE A 273 23.78 -7.73 63.11
C PHE A 273 22.65 -8.43 63.90
N SER A 274 22.16 -7.84 64.99
CA SER A 274 21.25 -8.54 65.91
C SER A 274 19.81 -8.00 66.00
N GLU A 275 19.39 -7.04 65.17
CA GLU A 275 18.11 -6.34 65.40
C GLU A 275 17.19 -6.16 64.17
N LEU A 276 17.25 -7.06 63.17
CA LEU A 276 16.38 -6.97 61.97
C LEU A 276 15.58 -8.25 61.65
N HIS A 277 15.42 -9.17 62.61
CA HIS A 277 14.54 -10.34 62.50
C HIS A 277 13.34 -10.31 63.45
N SER A 278 12.80 -9.12 63.74
CA SER A 278 11.51 -9.01 64.43
C SER A 278 10.41 -8.65 63.41
N PHE A 279 9.75 -9.68 62.88
CA PHE A 279 8.49 -9.53 62.17
C PHE A 279 7.40 -9.08 63.15
N PRO A 280 6.56 -8.08 62.83
CA PRO A 280 5.35 -7.83 63.61
C PRO A 280 4.32 -8.92 63.29
N SER A 281 4.00 -9.72 64.30
CA SER A 281 2.91 -10.71 64.24
C SER A 281 1.57 -9.99 64.07
N VAL A 282 0.83 -10.33 63.02
CA VAL A 282 -0.56 -9.88 62.80
C VAL A 282 -1.48 -10.57 63.82
N PRO A 283 -2.35 -9.84 64.54
CA PRO A 283 -3.32 -10.47 65.43
C PRO A 283 -4.43 -11.12 64.59
N ILE A 284 -4.60 -12.43 64.76
CA ILE A 284 -5.75 -13.18 64.25
C ILE A 284 -6.94 -12.86 65.16
N THR A 285 -7.89 -12.07 64.68
CA THR A 285 -9.20 -11.95 65.30
C THR A 285 -10.14 -12.98 64.66
N ASN A 286 -10.43 -14.05 65.40
CA ASN A 286 -11.58 -14.90 65.15
C ASN A 286 -12.85 -14.17 65.59
N ASN A 287 -13.75 -13.90 64.64
CA ASN A 287 -15.21 -14.03 64.79
C ASN A 287 -15.90 -13.79 63.44
#